data_AF-A0A947ZPB8-F1
#
_entry.id   AF-A0A947ZPB8-F1
#
_cell.length_a   1.000
_cell.length_b   1.000
_cell.length_c   1.000
_cell.angle_alpha   90.00
_cell.angle_beta   90.00
_cell.angle_gamma   90.00
#
_symmetry.space_group_name_H-M   'P 1'
#
loop_
_entity.id
_entity.type
_entity.pdbx_description
1 polymer ?
#
loop_
_entity_poly.entity_id
_entity_poly.type
_entity_poly.pdbx_seq_one_letter_code
_entity_poly.pdbx_strand_id
1 'polypeptide(L)'
;MSSFSWMDLGVAVILITVLVKLILFPLTKSSIKTQIKIKEIEPQMEEIKEKYKDNKEELAKQTMEVYSKNQINPFASFFLVLIQLPILFALYFVFLKGGLPDVNFDILYSFIDAPKHIDNIRFLGLIDMTEKNLLLAILAGVSQFFQIKLVMPKLKEKSKKDSMKDDLVRNMQLQMKYIMPVFIFFIAYGLLSVVALYWVTSNLFMIGQELYVRKSIRNNS
;
A
#
# COMPACT_ATOMS: atom_id res chain seq x y z
N MET A 1 7.24 -37.90 -7.64
CA MET A 1 8.08 -36.91 -8.34
C MET A 1 7.35 -35.59 -8.28
N SER A 2 7.86 -34.62 -7.53
CA SER A 2 7.26 -33.30 -7.38
C SER A 2 7.29 -32.60 -8.74
N SER A 3 6.14 -32.57 -9.44
CA SER A 3 5.96 -31.71 -10.59
C SER A 3 6.12 -30.28 -10.10
N PHE A 4 7.27 -29.68 -10.35
CA PHE A 4 7.53 -28.26 -10.17
C PHE A 4 6.65 -27.52 -11.18
N SER A 5 5.36 -27.39 -10.87
CA SER A 5 4.44 -26.57 -11.65
C SER A 5 4.88 -25.14 -11.43
N TRP A 6 5.44 -24.54 -12.48
CA TRP A 6 5.83 -23.13 -12.54
C TRP A 6 4.66 -22.16 -12.26
N MET A 7 3.42 -22.69 -12.23
CA MET A 7 2.22 -22.02 -11.75
C MET A 7 1.71 -22.75 -10.50
N ASP A 8 2.28 -22.39 -9.36
CA ASP A 8 1.75 -22.71 -8.04
C ASP A 8 0.90 -21.55 -7.49
N LEU A 9 0.19 -21.79 -6.37
CA LEU A 9 -0.71 -20.80 -5.77
C LEU A 9 0.01 -19.49 -5.42
N GLY A 10 1.26 -19.54 -4.97
CA GLY A 10 2.02 -18.33 -4.64
C GLY A 10 2.42 -17.54 -5.89
N VAL A 11 2.81 -18.21 -6.98
CA VAL A 11 3.04 -17.55 -8.28
C VAL A 11 1.77 -16.91 -8.80
N ALA A 12 0.62 -17.59 -8.69
CA ALA A 12 -0.67 -17.04 -9.09
C ALA A 12 -1.01 -15.75 -8.31
N VAL A 13 -0.77 -15.75 -6.99
CA VAL A 13 -0.95 -14.57 -6.12
C VAL A 13 -0.02 -13.43 -6.54
N ILE A 14 1.24 -13.72 -6.90
CA ILE A 14 2.17 -12.70 -7.38
C ILE A 14 1.67 -12.08 -8.69
N LEU A 15 1.30 -12.92 -9.66
CA LEU A 15 0.85 -12.47 -10.99
C LEU A 15 -0.41 -11.62 -10.91
N ILE A 16 -1.42 -12.06 -10.15
CA ILE A 16 -2.66 -11.28 -10.00
C ILE A 16 -2.39 -9.94 -9.30
N THR A 17 -1.50 -9.93 -8.29
CA THR A 17 -1.12 -8.70 -7.59
C THR A 17 -0.46 -7.72 -8.55
N VAL A 18 0.51 -8.18 -9.35
CA VAL A 18 1.20 -7.34 -10.34
C VAL A 18 0.22 -6.83 -11.39
N LEU A 19 -0.67 -7.68 -11.90
CA LEU A 19 -1.68 -7.30 -12.89
C LEU A 19 -2.59 -6.19 -12.37
N VAL A 20 -3.14 -6.35 -11.17
CA VAL A 20 -3.99 -5.32 -10.53
C VAL A 20 -3.20 -4.03 -10.38
N LYS A 21 -1.96 -4.08 -9.90
CA LYS A 21 -1.14 -2.87 -9.72
C LYS A 21 -0.75 -2.21 -11.04
N LEU A 22 -0.63 -2.95 -12.14
CA LEU A 22 -0.43 -2.39 -13.48
C LEU A 22 -1.68 -1.65 -13.98
N ILE A 23 -2.87 -2.22 -13.77
CA ILE A 23 -4.14 -1.55 -14.07
C ILE A 23 -4.28 -0.25 -13.27
N LEU A 24 -3.84 -0.26 -12.00
CA LEU A 24 -3.87 0.90 -11.11
C LEU A 24 -2.69 1.87 -11.32
N PHE A 25 -1.71 1.53 -12.16
CA PHE A 25 -0.52 2.36 -12.38
C PHE A 25 -0.80 3.82 -12.78
N PRO A 26 -1.71 4.16 -13.72
CA PRO A 26 -1.97 5.56 -14.06
C PRO A 26 -2.45 6.37 -12.85
N LEU A 27 -3.28 5.77 -12.00
CA LEU A 27 -3.76 6.37 -10.77
C LEU A 27 -2.62 6.59 -9.77
N THR A 28 -1.79 5.55 -9.55
CA THR A 28 -0.62 5.65 -8.66
C THR A 28 0.36 6.72 -9.15
N LYS A 29 0.63 6.78 -10.45
CA LYS A 29 1.49 7.82 -11.05
C LYS A 29 0.95 9.23 -10.79
N SER A 30 -0.35 9.44 -10.94
CA SER A 30 -1.01 10.73 -10.63
C SER A 30 -0.84 11.10 -9.14
N SER A 31 -1.07 10.14 -8.24
CA SER A 31 -0.88 10.32 -6.79
C SER A 31 0.56 10.69 -6.42
N ILE A 32 1.55 10.02 -7.00
CA ILE A 32 2.98 10.32 -6.76
C ILE A 32 3.32 11.73 -7.25
N LYS A 33 2.83 12.13 -8.43
CA LYS A 33 3.03 13.50 -8.95
C LYS A 33 2.43 14.55 -8.01
N THR A 34 1.22 14.31 -7.48
CA THR A 34 0.61 15.18 -6.48
C THR A 34 1.46 15.29 -5.22
N GLN A 35 1.99 14.19 -4.71
CA GLN A 35 2.84 14.18 -3.51
C GLN A 35 4.14 14.99 -3.71
N ILE A 36 4.74 14.91 -4.90
CA ILE A 36 5.92 15.72 -5.24
C ILE A 36 5.57 17.21 -5.26
N LYS A 37 4.49 17.60 -5.94
CA LYS A 37 4.05 19.00 -5.98
C LYS A 37 3.70 19.56 -4.59
N ILE A 38 3.05 18.77 -3.74
CA ILE A 38 2.75 19.17 -2.35
C ILE A 38 4.05 19.47 -1.58
N LYS A 39 5.10 18.67 -1.81
CA LYS A 39 6.40 18.91 -1.20
C LYS A 39 7.08 20.18 -1.76
N GLU A 40 6.91 20.49 -3.03
CA GLU A 40 7.46 21.71 -3.64
C GLU A 40 6.84 22.98 -3.05
N ILE A 41 5.53 22.97 -2.77
CA ILE A 41 4.81 24.10 -2.18
C ILE A 41 4.86 24.13 -0.64
N GLU A 42 5.57 23.20 -0.02
CA GLU A 42 5.69 23.10 1.44
C GLU A 42 6.11 24.44 2.11
N PRO A 43 7.08 25.22 1.56
CA PRO A 43 7.44 26.52 2.12
C PRO A 43 6.29 27.54 2.06
N GLN A 44 5.57 27.60 0.93
CA GLN A 44 4.40 28.49 0.78
C GLN A 44 3.30 28.12 1.79
N MET A 45 3.14 26.83 2.04
CA MET A 45 2.20 26.32 3.04
C MET A 45 2.60 26.70 4.46
N GLU A 46 3.90 26.75 4.77
CA GLU A 46 4.39 27.24 6.07
C GLU A 46 4.11 28.74 6.25
N GLU A 47 4.38 29.57 5.23
CA GLU A 47 4.10 31.01 5.28
C GLU A 47 2.62 31.31 5.52
N ILE A 48 1.72 30.59 4.83
CA ILE A 48 0.27 30.74 5.01
C ILE A 48 -0.16 30.30 6.42
N LYS A 49 0.38 29.19 6.92
CA LYS A 49 0.12 28.73 8.29
C LYS A 49 0.54 29.78 9.32
N GLU A 50 1.69 30.42 9.15
CA GLU A 50 2.14 31.47 10.07
C GLU A 50 1.28 32.73 9.97
N LYS A 51 0.95 33.17 8.75
CA LYS A 51 0.18 34.39 8.51
C LYS A 51 -1.27 34.31 9.00
N TYR A 52 -1.90 33.15 8.90
CA TYR A 52 -3.32 32.94 9.24
C TYR A 52 -3.52 32.01 10.45
N LYS A 53 -2.50 31.82 11.30
CA LYS A 53 -2.56 30.91 12.46
C LYS A 53 -3.77 31.13 13.38
N ASP A 54 -4.20 32.39 13.51
CA ASP A 54 -5.27 32.81 14.41
C ASP A 54 -6.66 32.78 13.75
N ASN A 55 -6.73 32.64 12.41
CA ASN A 55 -7.98 32.57 11.66
C ASN A 55 -8.08 31.25 10.88
N LYS A 56 -8.74 30.26 11.48
CA LYS A 56 -8.89 28.91 10.90
C LYS A 56 -9.64 28.89 9.57
N GLU A 57 -10.63 29.77 9.42
CA GLU A 57 -11.44 29.85 8.21
C GLU A 57 -10.60 30.38 7.05
N GLU A 58 -9.91 31.50 7.27
CA GLU A 58 -9.04 32.09 6.25
C GLU A 58 -7.84 31.18 5.94
N LEU A 59 -7.27 30.50 6.95
CA LEU A 59 -6.24 29.49 6.75
C LEU A 59 -6.70 28.36 5.81
N ALA A 60 -7.92 27.83 6.02
CA ALA A 60 -8.47 26.79 5.17
C ALA A 60 -8.69 27.28 3.72
N LYS A 61 -9.23 28.50 3.58
CA LYS A 61 -9.46 29.13 2.27
C LYS A 61 -8.16 29.36 1.50
N GLN A 62 -7.16 29.96 2.13
CA GLN A 62 -5.86 30.24 1.52
C GLN A 62 -5.09 28.96 1.17
N THR A 63 -5.18 27.93 2.03
CA THR A 63 -4.63 26.60 1.74
C THR A 63 -5.22 26.02 0.45
N MET A 64 -6.55 26.07 0.30
CA MET A 64 -7.23 25.57 -0.89
C MET A 64 -6.93 26.43 -2.13
N GLU A 65 -6.78 27.74 -1.97
CA GLU A 65 -6.40 28.66 -3.04
C GLU A 65 -5.00 28.32 -3.57
N VAL A 66 -4.03 28.04 -2.69
CA VAL A 66 -2.68 27.62 -3.12
C VAL A 66 -2.69 26.27 -3.81
N TYR A 67 -3.43 25.28 -3.31
CA TYR A 67 -3.57 24.00 -4.04
C TYR A 67 -4.18 24.21 -5.42
N SER A 68 -5.19 25.06 -5.54
CA SER A 68 -5.86 25.35 -6.81
C SER A 68 -4.94 26.09 -7.79
N LYS A 69 -4.22 27.13 -7.33
CA LYS A 69 -3.24 27.88 -8.13
C LYS A 69 -2.12 27.00 -8.68
N ASN A 70 -1.66 26.04 -7.89
CA ASN A 70 -0.61 25.09 -8.29
C ASN A 70 -1.14 23.85 -9.04
N GLN A 71 -2.45 23.80 -9.32
CA GLN A 71 -3.14 22.67 -9.96
C GLN A 71 -2.82 21.34 -9.27
N ILE A 72 -2.96 21.33 -7.95
CA ILE A 72 -2.73 20.18 -7.07
C ILE A 72 -4.10 19.65 -6.63
N ASN A 73 -4.34 18.36 -6.86
CA ASN A 73 -5.52 17.67 -6.32
C ASN A 73 -5.12 16.86 -5.07
N PRO A 74 -5.39 17.35 -3.84
CA PRO A 74 -4.99 16.65 -2.61
C PRO A 74 -5.70 15.29 -2.44
N PHE A 75 -6.87 15.09 -3.07
CA PHE A 75 -7.63 13.84 -2.98
C PHE A 75 -7.00 12.69 -3.79
N ALA A 76 -6.13 12.98 -4.75
CA ALA A 76 -5.43 11.95 -5.51
C ALA A 76 -4.57 11.05 -4.61
N SER A 77 -3.95 11.63 -3.57
CA SER A 77 -3.15 10.90 -2.58
C SER A 77 -4.02 10.03 -1.67
N PHE A 78 -5.21 10.52 -1.31
CA PHE A 78 -6.15 9.81 -0.45
C PHE A 78 -6.80 8.60 -1.14
N PHE A 79 -7.18 8.76 -2.42
CA PHE A 79 -7.81 7.69 -3.19
C PHE A 79 -6.90 6.46 -3.35
N LEU A 80 -5.58 6.65 -3.42
CA LEU A 80 -4.60 5.58 -3.45
C LEU A 80 -4.65 4.70 -2.19
N VAL A 81 -4.89 5.30 -1.02
CA VAL A 81 -4.99 4.54 0.24
C VAL A 81 -6.32 3.79 0.31
N LEU A 82 -7.41 4.45 -0.10
CA LEU A 82 -8.75 3.84 -0.08
C LEU A 82 -8.84 2.59 -0.94
N ILE A 83 -8.18 2.55 -2.10
CA ILE A 83 -8.26 1.39 -3.00
C ILE A 83 -7.64 0.12 -2.40
N GLN A 84 -6.77 0.25 -1.38
CA GLN A 84 -6.17 -0.88 -0.71
C GLN A 84 -7.19 -1.63 0.18
N LEU A 85 -8.19 -0.93 0.73
CA LEU A 85 -9.18 -1.53 1.63
C LEU A 85 -10.08 -2.56 0.91
N PRO A 86 -10.71 -2.27 -0.25
CA PRO A 86 -11.47 -3.27 -1.01
C PRO A 86 -10.65 -4.49 -1.40
N ILE A 87 -9.38 -4.30 -1.78
CA ILE A 87 -8.52 -5.44 -2.18
C ILE A 87 -8.23 -6.33 -0.97
N LEU A 88 -7.98 -5.75 0.20
CA LEU A 88 -7.81 -6.50 1.43
C LEU A 88 -9.08 -7.30 1.78
N PHE A 89 -10.26 -6.66 1.69
CA PHE A 89 -11.53 -7.36 1.92
C PHE A 89 -11.79 -8.44 0.88
N ALA A 90 -11.49 -8.20 -0.40
CA ALA A 90 -11.64 -9.18 -1.46
C ALA A 90 -10.77 -10.42 -1.18
N LEU A 91 -9.50 -10.23 -0.82
CA LEU A 91 -8.62 -11.33 -0.42
C LEU A 91 -9.15 -12.05 0.83
N TYR A 92 -9.56 -11.30 1.85
CA TYR A 92 -10.17 -11.86 3.05
C TYR A 92 -11.40 -12.73 2.74
N PHE A 93 -12.33 -12.24 1.90
CA PHE A 93 -13.51 -12.99 1.49
C PHE A 93 -13.19 -14.18 0.58
N VAL A 94 -12.26 -14.03 -0.36
CA VAL A 94 -11.84 -15.13 -1.24
C VAL A 94 -11.24 -16.27 -0.42
N PHE A 95 -10.42 -15.98 0.59
CA PHE A 95 -9.78 -17.04 1.37
C PHE A 95 -10.66 -17.61 2.49
N LEU A 96 -11.56 -16.82 3.09
CA LEU A 96 -12.48 -17.32 4.12
C LEU A 96 -13.78 -17.94 3.56
N LYS A 97 -14.32 -17.42 2.46
CA LYS A 97 -15.55 -17.95 1.83
C LYS A 97 -15.27 -18.82 0.61
N GLY A 98 -14.13 -18.66 -0.06
CA GLY A 98 -13.76 -19.46 -1.23
C GLY A 98 -13.20 -20.84 -0.88
N GLY A 99 -13.12 -21.18 0.41
CA GLY A 99 -12.82 -22.54 0.83
C GLY A 99 -11.34 -22.89 0.75
N LEU A 100 -10.46 -22.23 1.49
CA LEU A 100 -9.17 -22.85 1.79
C LEU A 100 -9.18 -23.36 3.23
N PRO A 101 -8.79 -24.63 3.48
CA PRO A 101 -8.26 -25.61 2.52
C PRO A 101 -9.33 -26.33 1.65
N ASP A 102 -10.60 -26.35 2.06
CA ASP A 102 -11.68 -27.08 1.35
C ASP A 102 -12.37 -26.21 0.30
N VAL A 103 -11.87 -26.25 -0.94
CA VAL A 103 -12.38 -25.40 -2.03
C VAL A 103 -13.80 -25.83 -2.39
N ASN A 104 -14.74 -24.89 -2.31
CA ASN A 104 -16.12 -25.16 -2.69
C ASN A 104 -16.23 -25.15 -4.22
N PHE A 105 -16.21 -26.34 -4.81
CA PHE A 105 -16.34 -26.57 -6.25
C PHE A 105 -17.75 -26.27 -6.79
N ASP A 106 -18.75 -26.02 -5.94
CA ASP A 106 -20.10 -25.62 -6.38
C ASP A 106 -20.12 -24.21 -7.00
N ILE A 107 -19.04 -23.43 -6.83
CA ILE A 107 -18.86 -22.08 -7.40
C ILE A 107 -18.22 -22.15 -8.80
N LEU A 108 -17.66 -23.30 -9.20
CA LEU A 108 -17.06 -23.44 -10.52
C LEU A 108 -18.13 -23.34 -11.60
N TYR A 109 -17.82 -22.61 -12.68
CA TYR A 109 -18.67 -22.65 -13.86
C TYR A 109 -18.76 -24.10 -14.37
N SER A 110 -19.94 -24.50 -14.83
CA SER A 110 -20.24 -25.87 -15.27
C SER A 110 -19.34 -26.41 -16.39
N PHE A 111 -18.58 -25.55 -17.07
CA PHE A 111 -17.62 -25.90 -18.11
C PHE A 111 -16.17 -26.04 -17.62
N ILE A 112 -15.91 -25.85 -16.32
CA ILE A 112 -14.58 -26.02 -15.71
C ILE A 112 -14.61 -27.30 -14.89
N ASP A 113 -13.74 -28.25 -15.21
CA ASP A 113 -13.59 -29.47 -14.42
C ASP A 113 -13.05 -29.13 -13.03
N ALA A 114 -13.77 -29.59 -11.99
CA ALA A 114 -13.32 -29.45 -10.61
C ALA A 114 -12.05 -30.30 -10.38
N PRO A 115 -10.90 -29.67 -10.05
CA PRO A 115 -9.69 -30.43 -9.77
C PRO A 115 -9.87 -31.26 -8.49
N LYS A 116 -9.72 -32.59 -8.61
CA LYS A 116 -9.91 -33.54 -7.49
C LYS A 116 -8.86 -33.40 -6.37
N HIS A 117 -7.70 -32.82 -6.69
CA HIS A 117 -6.63 -32.50 -5.74
C HIS A 117 -5.99 -31.16 -6.14
N ILE A 118 -5.76 -30.27 -5.17
CA ILE A 118 -5.00 -29.03 -5.39
C ILE A 118 -3.54 -29.37 -5.09
N ASP A 119 -2.84 -29.91 -6.08
CA ASP A 119 -1.48 -30.44 -5.88
C ASP A 119 -0.40 -29.33 -5.73
N ASN A 120 -0.76 -28.05 -5.97
CA ASN A 120 0.19 -26.93 -6.03
C ASN A 120 -0.13 -25.78 -5.04
N ILE A 121 -0.51 -26.13 -3.80
CA ILE A 121 -0.73 -25.16 -2.72
C ILE A 121 0.60 -24.55 -2.24
N ARG A 122 1.73 -25.24 -2.44
CA ARG A 122 3.03 -24.76 -1.95
C ARG A 122 3.69 -23.78 -2.91
N PHE A 123 4.08 -22.61 -2.42
CA PHE A 123 4.89 -21.65 -3.16
C PHE A 123 6.31 -22.17 -3.35
N LEU A 124 6.73 -22.29 -4.61
CA LEU A 124 8.01 -22.85 -5.05
C LEU A 124 8.31 -24.24 -4.47
N GLY A 125 7.26 -24.97 -4.05
CA GLY A 125 7.38 -26.24 -3.34
C GLY A 125 7.90 -26.14 -1.89
N LEU A 126 8.17 -24.94 -1.38
CA LEU A 126 8.82 -24.70 -0.08
C LEU A 126 7.86 -24.23 1.00
N ILE A 127 6.90 -23.35 0.65
CA ILE A 127 6.05 -22.68 1.64
C ILE A 127 4.60 -23.08 1.41
N ASP A 128 3.95 -23.66 2.42
CA ASP A 128 2.51 -23.87 2.38
C ASP A 128 1.75 -22.55 2.46
N MET A 129 0.99 -22.26 1.41
CA MET A 129 0.23 -21.02 1.27
C MET A 129 -1.00 -20.97 2.20
N THR A 130 -1.51 -22.13 2.63
CA THR A 130 -2.70 -22.24 3.48
C THR A 130 -2.41 -22.18 4.98
N GLU A 131 -1.13 -22.22 5.36
CA GLU A 131 -0.71 -22.14 6.75
C GLU A 131 -0.09 -20.77 7.08
N LYS A 132 0.17 -20.53 8.37
CA LYS A 132 0.90 -19.34 8.82
C LYS A 132 2.38 -19.49 8.48
N ASN A 133 3.03 -18.40 8.09
CA ASN A 133 4.47 -18.41 7.81
C ASN A 133 5.17 -17.19 8.42
N LEU A 134 6.06 -17.45 9.38
CA LEU A 134 6.79 -16.39 10.10
C LEU A 134 7.71 -15.59 9.17
N LEU A 135 8.42 -16.24 8.25
CA LEU A 135 9.35 -15.56 7.34
C LEU A 135 8.61 -14.58 6.44
N LEU A 136 7.50 -15.00 5.83
CA LEU A 136 6.68 -14.12 5.00
C LEU A 136 6.05 -12.98 5.81
N ALA A 137 5.64 -13.22 7.05
CA ALA A 137 5.14 -12.16 7.92
C ALA A 137 6.23 -11.12 8.24
N ILE A 138 7.45 -11.55 8.57
CA ILE A 138 8.60 -10.64 8.79
C ILE A 138 8.87 -9.84 7.52
N LEU A 139 8.92 -10.50 6.36
CA LEU A 139 9.12 -9.82 5.08
C LEU A 139 8.00 -8.81 4.79
N ALA A 140 6.74 -9.11 5.15
CA ALA A 140 5.62 -8.19 5.00
C ALA A 140 5.83 -6.92 5.85
N GLY A 141 6.18 -7.08 7.13
CA GLY A 141 6.47 -5.94 8.01
C GLY A 141 7.68 -5.12 7.56
N VAL A 142 8.78 -5.77 7.18
CA VAL A 142 10.01 -5.10 6.71
C VAL A 142 9.74 -4.35 5.39
N SER A 143 9.10 -4.99 4.43
CA SER A 143 8.73 -4.35 3.16
C SER A 143 7.76 -3.18 3.36
N GLN A 144 6.81 -3.30 4.29
CA GLN A 144 5.90 -2.21 4.67
C GLN A 144 6.67 -1.01 5.22
N PHE A 145 7.65 -1.24 6.08
CA PHE A 145 8.49 -0.18 6.63
C PHE A 145 9.25 0.57 5.52
N PHE A 146 9.89 -0.14 4.60
CA PHE A 146 10.60 0.48 3.48
C PHE A 146 9.67 1.21 2.51
N GLN A 147 8.49 0.65 2.24
CA GLN A 147 7.47 1.27 1.41
C GLN A 147 7.01 2.61 2.01
N ILE A 148 6.65 2.62 3.29
CA ILE A 148 6.21 3.84 3.99
C ILE A 148 7.34 4.87 4.05
N LYS A 149 8.57 4.43 4.37
CA LYS A 149 9.75 5.29 4.44
C LYS A 149 10.05 6.00 3.11
N LEU A 150 9.77 5.34 1.98
CA LEU A 150 10.02 5.90 0.65
C LEU A 150 8.93 6.89 0.22
N VAL A 151 7.66 6.57 0.52
CA VAL A 151 6.51 7.38 0.09
C VAL A 151 6.33 8.60 0.99
N MET A 152 6.49 8.44 2.31
CA MET A 152 6.24 9.52 3.26
C MET A 152 7.25 10.67 3.15
N PRO A 153 6.79 11.92 3.33
CA PRO A 153 7.70 13.06 3.45
C PRO A 153 8.59 12.90 4.69
N LYS A 154 9.72 13.61 4.70
CA LYS A 154 10.59 13.65 5.87
C LYS A 154 9.81 14.23 7.05
N LEU A 155 9.90 13.58 8.20
CA LEU A 155 9.32 14.09 9.44
C LEU A 155 9.97 15.44 9.74
N LYS A 156 9.16 16.47 9.98
CA LYS A 156 9.68 17.76 10.45
C LYS A 156 10.25 17.60 11.86
N GLU A 157 11.39 18.25 12.09
CA GLU A 157 11.97 18.34 13.43
C GLU A 157 11.05 19.13 14.36
N LYS A 158 11.13 18.84 15.67
CA LYS A 158 10.25 19.51 16.62
C LYS A 158 10.70 20.95 16.76
N SER A 159 9.84 21.90 16.41
CA SER A 159 10.07 23.31 16.67
C SER A 159 9.36 23.75 17.94
N LYS A 160 9.94 24.73 18.65
CA LYS A 160 9.27 25.37 19.79
C LYS A 160 8.01 26.15 19.38
N LYS A 161 7.82 26.41 18.08
CA LYS A 161 6.66 27.10 17.51
C LYS A 161 5.56 26.15 16.99
N ASP A 162 5.74 24.83 17.09
CA ASP A 162 4.78 23.88 16.54
C ASP A 162 3.42 24.02 17.23
N SER A 163 2.35 24.06 16.44
CA SER A 163 0.99 24.06 16.98
C SER A 163 0.59 22.64 17.43
N MET A 164 -0.43 22.54 18.28
CA MET A 164 -1.00 21.25 18.70
C MET A 164 -1.45 20.39 17.50
N LYS A 165 -1.84 21.02 16.38
CA LYS A 165 -2.18 20.31 15.14
C LYS A 165 -0.96 19.73 14.45
N ASP A 166 0.16 20.44 14.44
CA ASP A 166 1.41 19.95 13.83
C ASP A 166 1.98 18.79 14.64
N ASP A 167 1.90 18.85 15.97
CA ASP A 167 2.22 17.74 16.87
C ASP A 167 1.33 16.51 16.60
N LEU A 168 0.02 16.70 16.40
CA LEU A 168 -0.90 15.62 16.04
C LEU A 168 -0.52 14.99 14.70
N VAL A 169 -0.33 15.79 13.65
CA VAL A 169 0.04 15.30 12.30
C VAL A 169 1.37 14.54 12.35
N ARG A 170 2.35 15.06 13.07
CA ARG A 170 3.63 14.38 13.27
C ARG A 170 3.46 13.05 13.99
N ASN A 171 2.68 13.01 15.06
CA ASN A 171 2.44 11.77 15.80
C ASN A 171 1.75 10.73 14.92
N MET A 172 0.78 11.13 14.09
CA MET A 172 0.19 10.24 13.09
C MET A 172 1.24 9.70 12.11
N GLN A 173 2.12 10.55 11.59
CA GLN A 173 3.21 10.12 10.70
C GLN A 173 4.17 9.14 11.40
N LEU A 174 4.50 9.36 12.67
CA LEU A 174 5.33 8.45 13.46
C LEU A 174 4.66 7.09 13.66
N GLN A 175 3.37 7.07 14.01
CA GLN A 175 2.60 5.84 14.16
C GLN A 175 2.55 5.07 12.85
N MET A 176 2.25 5.74 11.74
CA MET A 176 2.24 5.10 10.41
C MET A 176 3.64 4.59 10.02
N LYS A 177 4.71 5.31 10.34
CA LYS A 177 6.07 4.90 9.98
C LYS A 177 6.59 3.72 10.79
N TYR A 178 6.33 3.68 12.09
CA TYR A 178 6.96 2.72 12.99
C TYR A 178 6.00 1.70 13.60
N ILE A 179 4.77 2.10 13.93
CA ILE A 179 3.79 1.20 14.55
C ILE A 179 3.07 0.37 13.48
N MET A 180 2.66 0.98 12.37
CA MET A 180 1.91 0.26 11.33
C MET A 180 2.68 -0.94 10.75
N PRO A 181 3.99 -0.88 10.44
CA PRO A 181 4.71 -2.06 9.94
C PRO A 181 4.76 -3.22 10.95
N VAL A 182 4.88 -2.91 12.24
CA VAL A 182 4.84 -3.90 13.33
C VAL A 182 3.44 -4.51 13.42
N PHE A 183 2.40 -3.69 13.31
CA PHE A 183 1.01 -4.16 13.29
C PHE A 183 0.72 -5.06 12.08
N ILE A 184 1.18 -4.66 10.88
CA ILE A 184 1.07 -5.47 9.67
C ILE A 184 1.81 -6.80 9.81
N PHE A 185 2.99 -6.83 10.45
CA PHE A 185 3.68 -8.09 10.77
C PHE A 185 2.78 -9.04 11.59
N PHE A 186 2.18 -8.56 12.68
CA PHE A 186 1.31 -9.39 13.52
C PHE A 186 0.05 -9.85 12.79
N ILE A 187 -0.55 -9.00 11.95
CA ILE A 187 -1.68 -9.41 11.12
C ILE A 187 -1.25 -10.47 10.11
N ALA A 188 -0.16 -10.24 9.39
CA ALA A 188 0.35 -11.17 8.39
C ALA A 188 0.73 -12.53 8.99
N TYR A 189 1.21 -12.55 10.23
CA TYR A 189 1.46 -13.78 10.98
C TYR A 189 0.18 -14.45 11.49
N GLY A 190 -0.85 -13.67 11.84
CA GLY A 190 -2.15 -14.18 12.27
C GLY A 190 -2.97 -14.80 11.14
N LEU A 191 -2.74 -14.39 9.90
CA LEU A 191 -3.44 -14.83 8.69
C LEU A 191 -2.66 -15.90 7.92
N LEU A 192 -3.28 -16.42 6.85
CA LEU A 192 -2.65 -17.39 5.94
C LEU A 192 -1.48 -16.77 5.20
N SER A 193 -0.46 -17.56 4.89
CA SER A 193 0.76 -17.07 4.26
C SER A 193 0.55 -16.56 2.83
N VAL A 194 -0.53 -16.95 2.13
CA VAL A 194 -0.98 -16.26 0.90
C VAL A 194 -1.12 -14.75 1.13
N VAL A 195 -1.74 -14.34 2.24
CA VAL A 195 -2.00 -12.92 2.52
C VAL A 195 -0.68 -12.20 2.82
N ALA A 196 0.23 -12.85 3.54
CA ALA A 196 1.57 -12.33 3.79
C ALA A 196 2.36 -12.15 2.47
N LEU A 197 2.31 -13.14 1.57
CA LEU A 197 2.95 -13.06 0.24
C LEU A 197 2.36 -11.95 -0.62
N TYR A 198 1.04 -11.76 -0.58
CA TYR A 198 0.36 -10.63 -1.22
C TYR A 198 0.91 -9.29 -0.71
N TRP A 199 1.02 -9.11 0.61
CA TRP A 199 1.59 -7.88 1.19
C TRP A 199 3.01 -7.63 0.72
N VAL A 200 3.87 -8.64 0.80
CA VAL A 200 5.28 -8.54 0.34
C VAL A 200 5.32 -8.09 -1.11
N THR A 201 4.59 -8.80 -1.99
CA THR A 201 4.57 -8.52 -3.43
C THR A 201 4.04 -7.13 -3.73
N SER A 202 2.92 -6.75 -3.11
CA SER A 202 2.32 -5.43 -3.24
C SER A 202 3.29 -4.33 -2.82
N ASN A 203 3.97 -4.49 -1.68
CA ASN A 203 4.91 -3.50 -1.15
C ASN A 203 6.14 -3.35 -2.05
N LEU A 204 6.72 -4.46 -2.51
CA LEU A 204 7.85 -4.43 -3.45
C LEU A 204 7.48 -3.75 -4.76
N PHE A 205 6.30 -4.05 -5.30
CA PHE A 205 5.82 -3.41 -6.51
C PHE A 205 5.62 -1.90 -6.31
N MET A 206 5.01 -1.49 -5.20
CA MET A 206 4.83 -0.07 -4.87
C MET A 206 6.17 0.65 -4.71
N ILE A 207 7.16 0.03 -4.07
CA ILE A 207 8.53 0.58 -3.98
C ILE A 207 9.11 0.77 -5.38
N GLY A 208 9.01 -0.24 -6.24
CA GLY A 208 9.49 -0.17 -7.62
C GLY A 208 8.80 0.93 -8.43
N GLN A 209 7.47 1.04 -8.34
CA GLN A 209 6.68 2.10 -8.96
C GLN A 209 7.11 3.49 -8.49
N GLU A 210 7.26 3.66 -7.18
CA GLU A 210 7.66 4.93 -6.56
C GLU A 210 9.03 5.39 -7.09
N LEU A 211 10.02 4.49 -7.09
CA LEU A 211 11.36 4.77 -7.60
C LEU A 211 11.35 5.09 -9.10
N TYR A 212 10.60 4.32 -9.89
CA TYR A 212 10.49 4.53 -11.32
C TYR A 212 9.85 5.88 -11.65
N VAL A 213 8.70 6.21 -11.03
CA VAL A 213 7.97 7.45 -11.29
C VAL A 213 8.76 8.67 -10.82
N ARG A 214 9.35 8.63 -9.62
CA ARG A 214 10.19 9.75 -9.13
C ARG A 214 11.39 9.99 -10.04
N LYS A 215 12.05 8.92 -10.51
CA LYS A 215 13.17 9.03 -11.46
C LYS A 215 12.71 9.58 -12.81
N SER A 216 11.58 9.12 -13.33
CA SER A 216 11.00 9.60 -14.59
C SER A 216 10.65 11.08 -14.52
N ILE A 217 10.07 11.56 -13.42
CA ILE A 217 9.75 12.98 -13.25
C ILE A 217 11.03 13.81 -13.19
N ARG A 218 12.02 13.41 -12.39
CA ARG A 218 13.31 14.12 -12.27
C ARG A 218 14.06 14.23 -13.59
N ASN A 219 14.00 13.20 -14.45
CA ASN A 219 14.68 13.24 -15.74
C ASN A 219 13.97 14.11 -16.79
N ASN A 220 12.69 14.45 -16.57
CA ASN A 220 11.86 15.23 -17.48
C ASN A 220 11.62 16.67 -16.96
N SER A 221 12.30 17.08 -15.88
CA SER A 221 12.26 18.44 -15.30
C SER A 221 13.64 19.08 -15.43
#